data_AF-A0A6P0R4D6-F1
#
_entry.id   AF-A0A6P0R4D6-F1
#
_cell.length_a   1.000
_cell.length_b   1.000
_cell.length_c   1.000
_cell.angle_alpha   90.00
_cell.angle_beta   90.00
_cell.angle_gamma   90.00
#
_symmetry.space_group_name_H-M   'P 1'
#
loop_
_entity.id
_entity.type
_entity.pdbx_description
1 polymer ?
#
loop_
_entity_poly.entity_id
_entity_poly.type
_entity_poly.pdbx_seq_one_letter_code
_entity_poly.pdbx_strand_id
1 'polypeptide(L)'
;MSINDEIAQMFKDLANLDTSMKREKLKKQVKGYTINEWKRERLAMVITSGAVSGAIGGTVGLAAILPELAWCGQVGALGCFGIGYIKDVELDYDVDMNLIMAIWTGLAEASNVVPVGKVGIKVCGKATPKITGKVAGVVVSQVAFKGGSKLGAKLASKAVSKATTKLVAKLMAKTGAGWIPLIAGVVSGGVNWWLVSGLLDAAEEYYSGKYVVLRDRELAMTV
;
A
#
# COMPACT_ATOMS: atom_id res chain seq x y z
N MET A 1 -13.64 -20.54 1.47
CA MET A 1 -13.19 -19.21 1.01
C MET A 1 -12.05 -19.44 0.03
N SER A 2 -11.96 -18.71 -1.09
CA SER A 2 -10.83 -18.91 -2.03
C SER A 2 -9.59 -18.16 -1.53
N ILE A 3 -8.38 -18.60 -1.94
CA ILE A 3 -7.13 -17.88 -1.62
C ILE A 3 -7.20 -16.41 -2.07
N ASN A 4 -7.87 -16.13 -3.19
CA ASN A 4 -8.08 -14.77 -3.68
C ASN A 4 -8.92 -13.92 -2.72
N ASP A 5 -9.96 -14.51 -2.11
CA ASP A 5 -10.83 -13.82 -1.15
C ASP A 5 -10.07 -13.50 0.14
N GLU A 6 -9.24 -14.42 0.61
CA GLU A 6 -8.42 -14.23 1.82
C GLU A 6 -7.33 -13.18 1.60
N ILE A 7 -6.67 -13.19 0.45
CA ILE A 7 -5.71 -12.14 0.07
C ILE A 7 -6.41 -10.79 -0.03
N ALA A 8 -7.60 -10.73 -0.63
CA ALA A 8 -8.37 -9.50 -0.73
C ALA A 8 -8.79 -8.98 0.66
N GLN A 9 -9.18 -9.87 1.57
CA GLN A 9 -9.53 -9.52 2.95
C GLN A 9 -8.33 -8.94 3.70
N MET A 10 -7.16 -9.59 3.61
CA MET A 10 -5.91 -9.06 4.15
C MET A 10 -5.64 -7.62 3.66
N PHE A 11 -5.75 -7.35 2.35
CA PHE A 11 -5.51 -6.01 1.81
C PHE A 11 -6.49 -4.96 2.36
N LYS A 12 -7.76 -5.34 2.60
CA LYS A 12 -8.75 -4.45 3.25
C LYS A 12 -8.36 -4.14 4.69
N ASP A 13 -7.79 -5.12 5.40
CA ASP A 13 -7.43 -5.00 6.81
C ASP A 13 -6.16 -4.18 7.04
N LEU A 14 -5.38 -3.86 5.99
CA LEU A 14 -4.16 -3.03 6.09
C LEU A 14 -4.41 -1.63 6.63
N ALA A 15 -5.58 -1.05 6.34
CA ALA A 15 -5.96 0.28 6.83
C ALA A 15 -6.33 0.28 8.32
N ASN A 16 -6.67 -0.88 8.89
CA ASN A 16 -7.12 -1.01 10.27
C ASN A 16 -5.93 -1.10 11.25
N LEU A 17 -5.18 0.00 11.40
CA LEU A 17 -4.32 0.19 12.56
C LEU A 17 -5.18 0.53 13.77
N ASP A 18 -5.62 -0.54 14.42
CA ASP A 18 -6.52 -0.48 15.56
C ASP A 18 -5.88 0.26 16.74
N THR A 19 -6.55 1.33 17.18
CA THR A 19 -6.30 2.25 18.32
C THR A 19 -5.26 3.38 18.17
N SER A 20 -5.61 4.55 18.72
CA SER A 20 -4.75 5.74 18.88
C SER A 20 -3.43 5.44 19.60
N MET A 21 -3.42 4.45 20.48
CA MET A 21 -2.23 4.01 21.22
C MET A 21 -1.15 3.44 20.30
N LYS A 22 -1.53 2.62 19.30
CA LYS A 22 -0.56 2.09 18.32
C LYS A 22 0.02 3.20 17.46
N ARG A 23 -0.80 4.20 17.11
CA ARG A 23 -0.39 5.38 16.33
C ARG A 23 0.64 6.23 17.08
N GLU A 24 0.39 6.51 18.36
CA GLU A 24 1.35 7.23 19.22
C GLU A 24 2.64 6.43 19.45
N LYS A 25 2.54 5.11 19.65
CA LYS A 25 3.72 4.24 19.76
C LYS A 25 4.56 4.28 18.48
N LEU A 26 3.92 4.20 17.32
CA LEU A 26 4.59 4.30 16.02
C LEU A 26 5.29 5.65 15.86
N LYS A 27 4.59 6.75 16.15
CA LYS A 27 5.16 8.11 16.11
C LYS A 27 6.40 8.26 16.99
N LYS A 28 6.40 7.66 18.19
CA LYS A 28 7.57 7.64 19.08
C LYS A 28 8.69 6.76 18.53
N GLN A 29 8.36 5.59 17.97
CA GLN A 29 9.32 4.63 17.46
C GLN A 29 10.12 5.16 16.26
N VAL A 30 9.48 5.89 15.36
CA VAL A 30 10.13 6.44 14.16
C VAL A 30 11.00 7.67 14.45
N LYS A 31 10.95 8.21 15.67
CA LYS A 31 11.72 9.40 16.03
C LYS A 31 13.22 9.10 15.90
N GLY A 32 13.91 9.85 15.04
CA GLY A 32 15.35 9.70 14.81
C GLY A 32 15.72 8.72 13.68
N TYR A 33 14.75 8.08 13.04
CA TYR A 33 15.00 7.28 11.85
C TYR A 33 15.10 8.14 10.59
N THR A 34 16.05 7.82 9.71
CA THR A 34 15.95 8.18 8.29
C THR A 34 14.98 7.24 7.57
N ILE A 35 14.45 7.66 6.42
CA ILE A 35 13.57 6.82 5.58
C ILE A 35 14.27 5.50 5.22
N ASN A 36 15.56 5.56 4.84
CA ASN A 36 16.31 4.37 4.44
C ASN A 36 16.52 3.38 5.60
N GLU A 37 16.82 3.87 6.81
CA GLU A 37 16.95 3.03 7.99
C GLU A 37 15.62 2.38 8.36
N TRP A 38 14.54 3.15 8.30
CA TRP A 38 13.20 2.65 8.58
C TRP A 38 12.79 1.57 7.57
N LYS A 39 12.98 1.83 6.27
CA LYS A 39 12.73 0.84 5.22
C LYS A 39 13.52 -0.44 5.45
N ARG A 40 14.83 -0.33 5.71
CA ARG A 40 15.71 -1.48 5.96
C ARG A 40 15.25 -2.31 7.16
N GLU A 41 14.84 -1.68 8.25
CA GLU A 41 14.34 -2.38 9.44
C GLU A 41 13.03 -3.13 9.15
N ARG A 42 12.06 -2.49 8.47
CA ARG A 42 10.80 -3.14 8.07
C ARG A 42 11.05 -4.33 7.15
N LEU A 43 11.97 -4.18 6.19
CA LEU A 43 12.33 -5.23 5.26
C LEU A 43 13.04 -6.41 5.95
N ALA A 44 13.91 -6.13 6.91
CA ALA A 44 14.55 -7.17 7.71
C ALA A 44 13.52 -8.02 8.48
N MET A 45 12.47 -7.40 9.04
CA MET A 45 11.42 -8.11 9.78
C MET A 45 10.60 -9.10 8.93
N VAL A 46 10.47 -8.86 7.62
CA VAL A 46 9.67 -9.74 6.73
C VAL A 46 10.51 -10.76 5.97
N ILE A 47 11.81 -10.52 5.83
CA ILE A 47 12.74 -11.55 5.36
C ILE A 47 12.85 -12.66 6.41
N THR A 48 13.03 -12.28 7.68
CA THR A 48 13.23 -13.26 8.76
C THR A 48 11.99 -14.12 8.98
N SER A 49 10.78 -13.56 8.83
CA SER A 49 9.54 -14.36 8.92
C SER A 49 9.43 -15.41 7.81
N GLY A 50 9.88 -15.10 6.59
CA GLY A 50 9.80 -16.05 5.48
C GLY A 50 10.79 -17.20 5.53
N ALA A 51 11.91 -17.03 6.21
CA ALA A 51 12.80 -18.15 6.49
C ALA A 51 12.14 -19.22 7.38
N VAL A 52 11.22 -18.83 8.27
CA VAL A 52 10.58 -19.74 9.23
C VAL A 52 9.42 -20.52 8.60
N SER A 53 8.50 -19.83 7.90
CA SER A 53 7.41 -20.50 7.17
C SER A 53 7.93 -21.47 6.12
N GLY A 54 9.10 -21.13 5.57
CA GLY A 54 9.73 -21.87 4.51
C GLY A 54 10.29 -23.24 4.82
N ALA A 55 10.64 -23.48 6.09
CA ALA A 55 11.10 -24.78 6.55
C ALA A 55 9.95 -25.80 6.62
N ILE A 56 8.70 -25.33 6.64
CA ILE A 56 7.50 -26.15 6.75
C ILE A 56 7.02 -26.44 5.32
N GLY A 57 7.67 -27.38 4.64
CA GLY A 57 7.25 -27.82 3.30
C GLY A 57 5.86 -28.49 3.27
N GLY A 58 5.36 -28.81 2.08
CA GLY A 58 4.11 -29.56 1.89
C GLY A 58 2.84 -28.71 1.95
N THR A 59 1.69 -29.36 2.15
CA THR A 59 0.37 -28.70 2.22
C THR A 59 0.24 -27.76 3.42
N VAL A 60 0.96 -28.05 4.50
CA VAL A 60 1.05 -27.18 5.69
C VAL A 60 1.75 -25.85 5.35
N GLY A 61 2.77 -25.88 4.48
CA GLY A 61 3.43 -24.68 3.98
C GLY A 61 2.52 -23.75 3.18
N LEU A 62 1.54 -24.30 2.45
CA LEU A 62 0.55 -23.50 1.72
C LEU A 62 -0.40 -22.76 2.66
N ALA A 63 -0.82 -23.39 3.76
CA ALA A 63 -1.63 -22.74 4.77
C ALA A 63 -0.86 -21.64 5.53
N ALA A 64 0.46 -21.78 5.66
CA ALA A 64 1.33 -20.80 6.31
C ALA A 64 1.52 -19.50 5.50
N ILE A 65 1.26 -19.51 4.19
CA ILE A 65 1.39 -18.33 3.32
C ILE A 65 0.45 -17.20 3.78
N LEU A 66 -0.76 -17.52 4.22
CA LEU A 66 -1.77 -16.52 4.52
C LEU A 66 -1.46 -15.72 5.80
N PRO A 67 -1.15 -16.37 6.95
CA PRO A 67 -0.63 -15.66 8.13
C PRO A 67 0.64 -14.84 7.83
N GLU A 68 1.52 -15.37 6.99
CA GLU A 68 2.76 -14.69 6.61
C GLU A 68 2.50 -13.44 5.76
N LEU A 69 1.64 -13.53 4.75
CA LEU A 69 1.24 -12.39 3.95
C LEU A 69 0.53 -11.35 4.81
N ALA A 70 -0.32 -11.77 5.77
CA ALA A 70 -0.98 -10.87 6.70
C ALA A 70 0.03 -10.13 7.58
N TRP A 71 1.06 -10.82 8.09
CA TRP A 71 2.18 -10.21 8.79
C TRP A 71 2.92 -9.20 7.90
N CYS A 72 3.24 -9.57 6.66
CA CYS A 72 3.92 -8.67 5.71
C CYS A 72 3.08 -7.44 5.39
N GLY A 73 1.77 -7.63 5.24
CA GLY A 73 0.80 -6.56 5.10
C GLY A 73 0.87 -5.60 6.28
N GLN A 74 0.78 -6.11 7.51
CA GLN A 74 0.85 -5.30 8.72
C GLN A 74 2.18 -4.55 8.84
N VAL A 75 3.32 -5.21 8.60
CA VAL A 75 4.64 -4.57 8.61
C VAL A 75 4.76 -3.52 7.52
N GLY A 76 4.25 -3.80 6.32
CA GLY A 76 4.18 -2.87 5.20
C GLY A 76 3.34 -1.64 5.52
N ALA A 77 2.13 -1.82 6.06
CA ALA A 77 1.23 -0.73 6.44
C ALA A 77 1.85 0.16 7.53
N LEU A 78 2.34 -0.44 8.63
CA LEU A 78 3.08 0.31 9.67
C LEU A 78 4.29 1.05 9.11
N GLY A 79 5.00 0.39 8.19
CA GLY A 79 6.13 0.99 7.51
C GLY A 79 5.74 2.20 6.66
N CYS A 80 4.63 2.12 5.93
CA CYS A 80 4.06 3.22 5.14
C CYS A 80 3.73 4.43 6.02
N PHE A 81 2.99 4.24 7.11
CA PHE A 81 2.67 5.33 8.04
C PHE A 81 3.92 5.88 8.74
N GLY A 82 4.89 5.03 9.04
CA GLY A 82 6.18 5.47 9.58
C GLY A 82 6.92 6.43 8.66
N ILE A 83 6.87 6.20 7.33
CA ILE A 83 7.43 7.14 6.34
C ILE A 83 6.71 8.49 6.40
N GLY A 84 5.39 8.49 6.53
CA GLY A 84 4.61 9.71 6.69
C GLY A 84 5.01 10.51 7.92
N TYR A 85 5.21 9.85 9.07
CA TYR A 85 5.72 10.48 10.29
C TYR A 85 7.16 11.00 10.14
N ILE A 86 8.06 10.27 9.48
CA ILE A 86 9.44 10.71 9.22
C ILE A 86 9.47 11.97 8.34
N LYS A 87 8.51 12.09 7.41
CA LYS A 87 8.36 13.27 6.54
C LYS A 87 7.55 14.41 7.17
N ASP A 88 7.15 14.28 8.43
CA ASP A 88 6.35 15.26 9.18
C ASP A 88 5.04 15.64 8.47
N VAL A 89 4.32 14.64 7.96
CA VAL A 89 3.02 14.81 7.29
C VAL A 89 1.89 14.39 8.22
N GLU A 90 0.78 15.12 8.19
CA GLU A 90 -0.47 14.73 8.86
C GLU A 90 -1.06 13.49 8.17
N LEU A 91 -1.26 12.41 8.95
CA LEU A 91 -1.69 11.12 8.43
C LEU A 91 -3.21 10.96 8.52
N ASP A 92 -3.82 10.58 7.40
CA ASP A 92 -5.20 10.09 7.34
C ASP A 92 -5.13 8.59 7.03
N TYR A 93 -5.15 7.78 8.09
CA TYR A 93 -4.89 6.33 8.01
C TYR A 93 -5.79 5.58 7.02
N ASP A 94 -7.04 6.00 6.90
CA ASP A 94 -8.03 5.35 6.02
C ASP A 94 -7.81 5.75 4.56
N VAL A 95 -7.39 7.00 4.33
CA VAL A 95 -7.21 7.55 2.99
C VAL A 95 -5.83 7.23 2.43
N ASP A 96 -4.80 7.43 3.23
CA ASP A 96 -3.40 7.29 2.85
C ASP A 96 -3.12 5.86 2.39
N MET A 97 -3.58 4.84 3.13
CA MET A 97 -3.33 3.45 2.75
C MET A 97 -3.98 3.10 1.41
N ASN A 98 -5.19 3.59 1.15
CA ASN A 98 -5.89 3.37 -0.12
C ASN A 98 -5.16 4.04 -1.30
N LEU A 99 -4.64 5.25 -1.12
CA LEU A 99 -3.88 5.97 -2.14
C LEU A 99 -2.50 5.35 -2.37
N ILE A 100 -1.82 4.93 -1.31
CA ILE A 100 -0.55 4.22 -1.38
C ILE A 100 -0.72 2.89 -2.13
N MET A 101 -1.79 2.14 -1.84
CA MET A 101 -2.12 0.93 -2.59
C MET A 101 -2.44 1.25 -4.06
N ALA A 102 -3.15 2.34 -4.35
CA ALA A 102 -3.43 2.75 -5.72
C ALA A 102 -2.13 3.08 -6.49
N ILE A 103 -1.16 3.74 -5.85
CA ILE A 103 0.18 4.01 -6.43
C ILE A 103 0.93 2.69 -6.63
N TRP A 104 1.01 1.84 -5.60
CA TRP A 104 1.71 0.55 -5.67
C TRP A 104 1.15 -0.38 -6.77
N THR A 105 -0.16 -0.37 -6.98
CA THR A 105 -0.83 -1.14 -8.04
C THR A 105 -0.82 -0.42 -9.40
N GLY A 106 -0.31 0.81 -9.46
CA GLY A 106 -0.25 1.62 -10.68
C GLY A 106 -1.60 2.12 -11.18
N LEU A 107 -2.63 2.17 -10.32
CA LEU A 107 -3.90 2.83 -10.59
C LEU A 107 -3.79 4.36 -10.49
N ALA A 108 -2.79 4.83 -9.74
CA ALA A 108 -2.47 6.24 -9.59
C ALA A 108 -0.94 6.45 -9.64
N GLU A 109 -0.53 7.71 -9.72
CA GLU A 109 0.86 8.16 -9.65
C GLU A 109 0.95 9.39 -8.74
N ALA A 110 2.01 9.53 -7.94
CA ALA A 110 2.22 10.78 -7.22
C ALA A 110 2.81 11.82 -8.18
N SER A 111 2.38 13.08 -8.05
CA SER A 111 2.85 14.18 -8.88
C SER A 111 2.90 15.49 -8.11
N ASN A 112 3.76 16.40 -8.56
CA ASN A 112 3.81 17.77 -8.07
C ASN A 112 2.85 18.70 -8.81
N VAL A 113 2.33 18.28 -9.96
CA VAL A 113 1.41 19.04 -10.82
C VAL A 113 0.34 18.10 -11.36
N VAL A 114 -0.91 18.56 -11.46
CA VAL A 114 -1.97 17.79 -12.12
C VAL A 114 -1.93 18.11 -13.63
N PRO A 115 -1.65 17.13 -14.51
CA PRO A 115 -1.68 17.37 -15.95
C PRO A 115 -3.07 17.78 -16.43
N VAL A 116 -3.13 18.61 -17.47
CA VAL A 116 -4.40 19.04 -18.09
C VAL A 116 -5.17 17.80 -18.56
N GLY A 117 -6.48 17.75 -18.27
CA GLY A 117 -7.34 16.64 -18.63
C GLY A 117 -7.20 15.40 -17.73
N LYS A 118 -6.41 15.47 -16.65
CA LYS A 118 -6.35 14.42 -15.63
C LYS A 118 -7.01 14.84 -14.32
N VAL A 119 -7.38 13.86 -13.51
CA VAL A 119 -7.91 14.05 -12.15
C VAL A 119 -6.79 13.90 -11.14
N GLY A 120 -6.62 14.94 -10.31
CA GLY A 120 -5.63 14.97 -9.24
C GLY A 120 -6.30 15.10 -7.88
N ILE A 121 -5.95 14.20 -6.97
CA ILE A 121 -6.34 14.22 -5.56
C ILE A 121 -5.21 14.88 -4.78
N LYS A 122 -5.50 15.87 -3.95
CA LYS A 122 -4.46 16.51 -3.14
C LYS A 122 -4.03 15.57 -2.00
N VAL A 123 -2.72 15.40 -1.80
CA VAL A 123 -2.17 14.70 -0.63
C VAL A 123 -2.40 15.57 0.62
N CYS A 124 -3.07 15.05 1.65
CA CYS A 124 -3.33 15.78 2.89
C CYS A 124 -2.02 16.22 3.58
N GLY A 125 -2.07 17.32 4.34
CA GLY A 125 -0.96 17.74 5.23
C GLY A 125 -0.05 18.87 4.72
N LYS A 126 -0.15 19.34 3.46
CA LYS A 126 0.52 20.58 3.03
C LYS A 126 -0.50 21.65 2.70
N ALA A 127 -0.75 22.55 3.66
CA ALA A 127 -1.39 23.83 3.42
C ALA A 127 -0.64 24.52 2.26
N THR A 128 -1.29 24.63 1.12
CA THR A 128 -0.79 25.35 -0.04
C THR A 128 -1.92 26.25 -0.51
N PRO A 129 -1.60 27.49 -0.91
CA PRO A 129 -2.57 28.55 -1.10
C PRO A 129 -3.64 28.11 -2.08
N LYS A 130 -4.89 28.53 -1.83
CA LYS A 130 -6.05 28.27 -2.67
C LYS A 130 -5.65 28.47 -4.14
N ILE A 131 -5.67 27.40 -4.93
CA ILE A 131 -5.59 27.54 -6.40
C ILE A 131 -6.98 28.02 -6.84
N THR A 132 -7.25 29.30 -6.60
CA THR A 132 -8.30 30.07 -7.27
C THR A 132 -7.76 30.48 -8.62
N GLY A 133 -7.75 29.54 -9.56
CA GLY A 133 -7.36 29.80 -10.94
C GLY A 133 -8.29 29.05 -11.87
N LYS A 134 -9.06 29.79 -12.67
CA LYS A 134 -9.88 29.28 -13.77
C LYS A 134 -8.98 28.55 -14.79
N VAL A 135 -8.66 27.29 -14.54
CA VAL A 135 -8.05 26.41 -15.55
C VAL A 135 -9.13 25.43 -15.97
N ALA A 136 -9.79 25.75 -17.08
CA ALA A 136 -10.71 24.84 -17.74
C ALA A 136 -9.96 23.54 -18.05
N GLY A 137 -10.35 22.42 -17.43
CA GLY A 137 -9.81 21.09 -17.71
C GLY A 137 -9.02 20.41 -16.59
N VAL A 138 -8.86 21.02 -15.41
CA VAL A 138 -8.25 20.34 -14.25
C VAL A 138 -9.28 20.19 -13.14
N VAL A 139 -9.82 18.97 -12.97
CA VAL A 139 -10.64 18.63 -11.80
C VAL A 139 -9.67 18.35 -10.65
N VAL A 140 -9.23 19.42 -9.97
CA VAL A 140 -8.60 19.30 -8.65
C VAL A 140 -9.72 19.11 -7.66
N SER A 141 -10.11 17.86 -7.47
CA SER A 141 -11.08 17.55 -6.46
C SER A 141 -10.38 17.63 -5.09
N GLN A 142 -10.67 18.67 -4.31
CA GLN A 142 -10.57 18.60 -2.85
C GLN A 142 -11.68 17.66 -2.34
N VAL A 143 -11.82 16.46 -2.94
CA VAL A 143 -12.67 15.44 -2.35
C VAL A 143 -12.01 15.15 -1.03
N ALA A 144 -12.64 15.66 0.03
CA ALA A 144 -12.42 15.16 1.36
C ALA A 144 -12.67 13.65 1.25
N PHE A 145 -11.58 12.90 1.12
CA PHE A 145 -11.60 11.45 0.99
C PHE A 145 -12.01 10.79 2.31
N LYS A 146 -12.56 11.57 3.26
CA LYS A 146 -13.13 11.15 4.53
C LYS A 146 -14.19 10.09 4.28
N GLY A 147 -13.78 8.83 4.39
CA GLY A 147 -14.55 7.66 4.82
C GLY A 147 -15.81 7.24 4.05
N GLY A 148 -16.30 7.99 3.06
CA GLY A 148 -17.63 7.70 2.48
C GLY A 148 -17.86 8.15 1.04
N SER A 149 -16.86 8.69 0.35
CA SER A 149 -17.05 9.06 -1.06
C SER A 149 -17.08 7.81 -1.94
N LYS A 150 -18.01 7.76 -2.89
CA LYS A 150 -18.14 6.68 -3.90
C LYS A 150 -16.81 6.43 -4.64
N LEU A 151 -16.02 7.49 -4.83
CA LEU A 151 -14.67 7.43 -5.39
C LEU A 151 -13.72 6.63 -4.50
N GLY A 152 -13.68 6.92 -3.19
CA GLY A 152 -12.81 6.22 -2.26
C GLY A 152 -13.12 4.72 -2.15
N ALA A 153 -14.41 4.37 -2.05
CA ALA A 153 -14.84 2.98 -2.03
C ALA A 153 -14.47 2.23 -3.33
N LYS A 154 -14.65 2.86 -4.50
CA LYS A 154 -14.24 2.28 -5.80
C LYS A 154 -12.73 2.17 -5.95
N LEU A 155 -11.98 3.19 -5.51
CA LEU A 155 -10.52 3.17 -5.58
C LEU A 155 -9.96 2.05 -4.70
N ALA A 156 -10.45 1.94 -3.46
CA ALA A 156 -10.07 0.88 -2.54
C ALA A 156 -10.38 -0.50 -3.12
N SER A 157 -11.60 -0.73 -3.64
CA SER A 157 -11.98 -2.03 -4.19
C SER A 157 -11.16 -2.41 -5.44
N LYS A 158 -10.91 -1.46 -6.35
CA LYS A 158 -10.02 -1.68 -7.51
C LYS A 158 -8.57 -1.91 -7.09
N ALA A 159 -8.06 -1.14 -6.12
CA ALA A 159 -6.70 -1.31 -5.61
C ALA A 159 -6.53 -2.69 -4.97
N VAL A 160 -7.48 -3.13 -4.14
CA VAL A 160 -7.50 -4.49 -3.57
C VAL A 160 -7.53 -5.55 -4.66
N SER A 161 -8.45 -5.45 -5.63
CA SER A 161 -8.54 -6.43 -6.73
C SER A 161 -7.24 -6.53 -7.54
N LYS A 162 -6.63 -5.39 -7.88
CA LYS A 162 -5.38 -5.34 -8.64
C LYS A 162 -4.20 -5.81 -7.79
N ALA A 163 -4.18 -5.48 -6.49
CA ALA A 163 -3.21 -5.97 -5.53
C ALA A 163 -3.24 -7.50 -5.42
N THR A 164 -4.42 -8.08 -5.24
CA THR A 164 -4.62 -9.54 -5.21
C THR A 164 -4.11 -10.17 -6.51
N THR A 165 -4.51 -9.64 -7.66
CA THR A 165 -4.07 -10.16 -8.97
C THR A 165 -2.54 -10.08 -9.12
N LYS A 166 -1.94 -8.95 -8.73
CA LYS A 166 -0.49 -8.72 -8.80
C LYS A 166 0.28 -9.68 -7.88
N LEU A 167 -0.24 -9.94 -6.68
CA LEU A 167 0.36 -10.84 -5.71
C LEU A 167 0.24 -12.30 -6.16
N VAL A 168 -0.95 -12.74 -6.58
CA VAL A 168 -1.18 -14.10 -7.11
C VAL A 168 -0.28 -14.36 -8.32
N ALA A 169 -0.20 -13.42 -9.27
CA ALA A 169 0.69 -13.53 -10.41
C ALA A 169 2.16 -13.64 -9.98
N LYS A 170 2.58 -12.91 -8.95
CA LYS A 170 3.95 -12.97 -8.41
C LYS A 170 4.25 -14.31 -7.74
N LEU A 171 3.29 -14.84 -6.98
CA LEU A 171 3.37 -16.16 -6.35
C LEU A 171 3.49 -17.25 -7.43
N MET A 172 2.61 -17.23 -8.44
CA MET A 172 2.62 -18.18 -9.56
C MET A 172 3.91 -18.13 -10.40
N ALA A 173 4.41 -16.93 -10.68
CA ALA A 173 5.65 -16.76 -11.44
C ALA A 173 6.88 -17.34 -10.70
N LYS A 174 6.86 -17.34 -9.37
CA LYS A 174 7.94 -17.87 -8.53
C LYS A 174 7.84 -19.39 -8.31
N THR A 175 6.66 -19.97 -8.43
CA THR A 175 6.44 -21.42 -8.26
C THR A 175 6.56 -22.21 -9.57
N GLY A 176 6.63 -21.54 -10.73
CA GLY A 176 6.67 -22.20 -12.04
C GLY A 176 5.32 -22.83 -12.43
N ALA A 177 5.21 -23.32 -13.66
CA ALA A 177 3.96 -23.91 -14.18
C ALA A 177 3.55 -25.23 -13.49
N GLY A 178 4.36 -25.75 -12.56
CA GLY A 178 4.06 -26.90 -11.73
C GLY A 178 4.05 -26.50 -10.26
N TRP A 179 2.86 -26.49 -9.65
CA TRP A 179 2.65 -26.24 -8.22
C TRP A 179 3.26 -27.38 -7.39
N ILE A 180 4.58 -27.39 -7.19
CA ILE A 180 5.27 -28.41 -6.37
C ILE A 180 5.36 -27.92 -4.91
N PRO A 181 4.82 -28.66 -3.92
CA PRO A 181 4.80 -28.29 -2.49
C PRO A 181 6.17 -28.15 -1.78
N LEU A 182 7.29 -28.23 -2.49
CA LEU A 182 8.65 -28.28 -1.95
C LEU A 182 9.39 -26.93 -1.96
N ILE A 183 8.83 -25.88 -2.59
CA ILE A 183 9.48 -24.56 -2.70
C ILE A 183 8.73 -23.47 -1.91
N ALA A 184 8.14 -23.83 -0.77
CA ALA A 184 7.43 -22.85 0.06
C ALA A 184 8.38 -21.80 0.68
N GLY A 185 9.64 -22.17 0.97
CA GLY A 185 10.51 -21.33 1.80
C GLY A 185 11.47 -20.35 1.18
N VAL A 186 11.94 -20.64 -0.02
CA VAL A 186 12.80 -19.69 -0.75
C VAL A 186 11.93 -18.67 -1.50
N VAL A 187 10.67 -19.02 -1.78
CA VAL A 187 9.71 -18.14 -2.43
C VAL A 187 9.17 -17.08 -1.48
N SER A 188 8.94 -17.42 -0.20
CA SER A 188 8.31 -16.52 0.77
C SER A 188 9.13 -15.26 1.05
N GLY A 189 10.40 -15.37 1.44
CA GLY A 189 11.24 -14.20 1.77
C GLY A 189 11.39 -13.19 0.62
N GLY A 190 11.50 -13.68 -0.63
CA GLY A 190 11.58 -12.82 -1.80
C GLY A 190 10.26 -12.14 -2.17
N VAL A 191 9.12 -12.83 -1.99
CA VAL A 191 7.79 -12.25 -2.21
C VAL A 191 7.46 -11.23 -1.11
N ASN A 192 7.80 -11.54 0.14
CA ASN A 192 7.65 -10.62 1.27
C ASN A 192 8.44 -9.34 1.09
N TRP A 193 9.73 -9.47 0.74
CA TRP A 193 10.58 -8.32 0.42
C TRP A 193 9.97 -7.49 -0.70
N TRP A 194 9.56 -8.12 -1.80
CA TRP A 194 8.97 -7.41 -2.94
C TRP A 194 7.66 -6.69 -2.58
N LEU A 195 6.81 -7.33 -1.79
CA LEU A 195 5.53 -6.77 -1.33
C LEU A 195 5.79 -5.55 -0.45
N VAL A 196 6.60 -5.71 0.61
CA VAL A 196 6.86 -4.65 1.59
C VAL A 196 7.68 -3.53 0.97
N SER A 197 8.75 -3.83 0.22
CA SER A 197 9.56 -2.80 -0.45
C SER A 197 8.70 -1.97 -1.39
N GLY A 198 7.86 -2.63 -2.21
CA GLY A 198 6.98 -1.93 -3.14
C GLY A 198 5.97 -1.02 -2.44
N LEU A 199 5.38 -1.46 -1.32
CA LEU A 199 4.48 -0.62 -0.53
C LEU A 199 5.21 0.59 0.08
N LEU A 200 6.42 0.39 0.61
CA LEU A 200 7.23 1.46 1.20
C LEU A 200 7.71 2.47 0.15
N ASP A 201 8.03 2.02 -1.06
CA ASP A 201 8.38 2.89 -2.18
C ASP A 201 7.18 3.72 -2.63
N ALA A 202 6.00 3.09 -2.75
CA ALA A 202 4.76 3.80 -3.06
C ALA A 202 4.37 4.81 -1.97
N ALA A 203 4.60 4.49 -0.70
CA ALA A 203 4.38 5.42 0.41
C ALA A 203 5.33 6.61 0.37
N GLU A 204 6.62 6.37 0.10
CA GLU A 204 7.56 7.45 -0.08
C GLU A 204 7.18 8.36 -1.26
N GLU A 205 6.75 7.78 -2.38
CA GLU A 205 6.26 8.52 -3.54
C GLU A 205 5.03 9.37 -3.17
N TYR A 206 4.05 8.75 -2.50
CA TYR A 206 2.82 9.38 -2.02
C TYR A 206 3.11 10.61 -1.15
N TYR A 207 3.88 10.45 -0.08
CA TYR A 207 4.18 11.55 0.87
C TYR A 207 5.17 12.59 0.31
N SER A 208 5.86 12.28 -0.80
CA SER A 208 6.72 13.24 -1.50
C SER A 208 5.95 14.09 -2.52
N GLY A 209 4.86 13.54 -3.07
CA GLY A 209 3.99 14.23 -4.02
C GLY A 209 3.10 15.30 -3.38
N LYS A 210 2.64 16.25 -4.20
CA LYS A 210 1.58 17.20 -3.81
C LYS A 210 0.19 16.67 -4.17
N TYR A 211 0.12 15.86 -5.21
CA TYR A 211 -1.08 15.30 -5.77
C TYR A 211 -0.91 13.80 -6.05
N VAL A 212 -2.01 13.07 -6.04
CA VAL A 212 -2.16 11.72 -6.57
C VAL A 212 -3.00 11.82 -7.83
N VAL A 213 -2.42 11.51 -8.97
CA VAL A 213 -3.08 11.60 -10.28
C VAL A 213 -3.62 10.22 -10.64
N LEU A 214 -4.93 10.13 -10.89
CA LEU A 214 -5.57 8.88 -11.28
C LEU A 214 -5.20 8.54 -12.73
N ARG A 215 -4.71 7.31 -12.95
CA ARG A 215 -4.44 6.79 -14.30
C ARG A 215 -5.64 6.05 -14.89
N ASP A 216 -6.50 5.52 -14.04
CA ASP A 216 -7.70 4.79 -14.44
C ASP A 216 -8.81 5.77 -14.87
N ARG A 217 -9.24 5.66 -16.13
CA ARG A 217 -10.26 6.55 -16.71
C ARG A 217 -11.62 6.41 -16.05
N GLU A 218 -12.00 5.22 -15.60
CA GLU A 218 -13.29 4.97 -14.97
C GLU A 218 -13.36 5.59 -13.56
N LEU A 219 -12.25 5.52 -12.83
CA LEU A 219 -12.09 6.22 -11.55
C LEU A 219 -12.10 7.73 -11.76
N ALA A 220 -11.42 8.22 -12.80
CA ALA A 220 -11.42 9.64 -13.15
C ALA A 220 -12.82 10.16 -13.52
N MET A 221 -13.67 9.37 -14.19
CA MET A 221 -15.06 9.74 -14.50
C MET A 221 -16.00 9.70 -13.28
N THR A 222 -15.56 9.15 -12.14
CA THR A 222 -16.35 9.12 -10.90
C THR A 222 -16.15 10.39 -10.05
N VAL A 223 -15.25 11.29 -10.47
CA VAL A 223 -14.91 12.57 -9.81
C VAL A 223 -15.63 13.72 -10.50
#